data_AF-A0A8H6PJ57-F1
#
_entry.id   AF-A0A8H6PJ57-F1
#
_cell.length_a   1.000
_cell.length_b   1.000
_cell.length_c   1.000
_cell.angle_alpha   90.00
_cell.angle_beta   90.00
_cell.angle_gamma   90.00
#
_symmetry.space_group_name_H-M   'P 1'
#
loop_
_entity.id
_entity.type
_entity.pdbx_description
1 polymer ?
#
loop_
_entity_poly.entity_id
_entity_poly.type
_entity_poly.pdbx_seq_one_letter_code
_entity_poly.pdbx_strand_id
1 'polypeptide(L)'
;MVMMRLTSETVLETPKRSNPTPNAAGTLAVYTQSTYSFRSQTEKKEIRVVDLATGRSYCVTENPNARSPQWVSRSNQLIWLEWLESGNTDLVVGDAQSTTEPYKAGTVPGQAFDLKVIGQLPFREDDDKELAFAISGRANPDGSLVNPKQIAEFTGHSTGRFCTTFPVRDESSYVSELKNSIWYGFLQRESRPGSWYSISGISNLMIFAGLEGLESPISPLGGEESSREFEILPFAMVFVARDREVNSATHTACSCYYQPVERWDKQNRDPIYQVRRYKGLGGAISSLAVDKSDENRPIALLSQKRDGNKADKNRIIYIRAPGSHDAYEIFASADGNGLWDLSPYAISFGNNGTLLIQAELNGRIMLYHLGLRGHYDQLRPEALRLVDPWCFGSITHATPVTLDSSRILITHSSLVETPSWNIVDLAAPTEFPKMVAASRATDLKL
;
A
#
# COMPACT_ATOMS: atom_id res chain seq x y z
N MET A 1 -30.90 -8.31 -21.78
CA MET A 1 -30.18 -7.44 -20.83
C MET A 1 -31.09 -7.24 -19.63
N VAL A 2 -30.88 -8.01 -18.54
CA VAL A 2 -31.71 -7.87 -17.33
C VAL A 2 -31.23 -6.60 -16.64
N MET A 3 -32.04 -5.54 -16.70
CA MET A 3 -31.77 -4.29 -16.01
C MET A 3 -32.01 -4.57 -14.52
N MET A 4 -30.93 -4.68 -13.76
CA MET A 4 -30.98 -4.89 -12.31
C MET A 4 -31.66 -3.67 -11.67
N ARG A 5 -32.66 -3.91 -10.82
CA ARG A 5 -33.26 -2.85 -10.01
C ARG A 5 -32.25 -2.50 -8.92
N LEU A 6 -31.55 -1.37 -9.09
CA LEU A 6 -30.60 -0.85 -8.11
C LEU A 6 -31.36 -0.40 -6.85
N THR A 7 -31.52 -1.30 -5.88
CA THR A 7 -31.95 -0.96 -4.51
C THR A 7 -30.73 -0.84 -3.61
N SER A 8 -30.86 -0.13 -2.48
CA SER A 8 -29.80 -0.03 -1.48
C SER A 8 -29.31 -1.41 -1.03
N GLU A 9 -30.21 -2.38 -0.87
CA GLU A 9 -29.84 -3.75 -0.51
C GLU A 9 -28.96 -4.39 -1.58
N THR A 10 -29.37 -4.32 -2.85
CA THR A 10 -28.60 -4.92 -3.94
C THR A 10 -27.20 -4.29 -4.11
N VAL A 11 -27.06 -2.98 -3.85
CA VAL A 11 -25.77 -2.29 -3.88
C VAL A 11 -24.89 -2.74 -2.71
N LEU A 12 -25.47 -2.93 -1.52
CA LEU A 12 -24.74 -3.35 -0.32
C LEU A 12 -24.36 -4.85 -0.33
N GLU A 13 -25.13 -5.70 -1.02
CA GLU A 13 -24.81 -7.12 -1.23
C GLU A 13 -23.87 -7.35 -2.42
N THR A 14 -23.60 -6.33 -3.23
CA THR A 14 -22.65 -6.45 -4.34
C THR A 14 -21.24 -6.71 -3.80
N PRO A 15 -20.48 -7.65 -4.38
CA PRO A 15 -19.11 -7.92 -3.94
C PRO A 15 -18.24 -6.66 -4.03
N LYS A 16 -17.65 -6.28 -2.90
CA LYS A 16 -16.63 -5.24 -2.82
C LYS A 16 -15.28 -5.89 -3.09
N ARG A 17 -14.51 -5.31 -3.98
CA ARG A 17 -13.22 -5.85 -4.42
C ARG A 17 -12.13 -4.81 -4.17
N SER A 18 -11.00 -5.23 -3.62
CA SER A 18 -9.81 -4.38 -3.56
C SER A 18 -9.25 -4.14 -4.96
N ASN A 19 -8.31 -3.21 -5.06
CA ASN A 19 -7.51 -3.05 -6.25
C ASN A 19 -6.67 -4.32 -6.51
N PRO A 20 -6.61 -4.78 -7.78
CA PRO A 20 -5.87 -5.98 -8.14
C PRO A 20 -4.37 -5.68 -8.24
N THR A 21 -3.55 -6.56 -7.65
CA THR A 21 -2.09 -6.48 -7.73
C THR A 21 -1.57 -7.54 -8.71
N PRO A 22 -0.95 -7.17 -9.84
CA PRO A 22 -0.40 -8.12 -10.81
C PRO A 22 0.79 -8.94 -10.27
N ASN A 23 0.96 -10.17 -10.75
CA ASN A 23 2.18 -10.96 -10.55
C ASN A 23 3.32 -10.44 -11.43
N ALA A 24 4.55 -10.89 -11.17
CA ALA A 24 5.72 -10.44 -11.93
C ALA A 24 5.60 -10.65 -13.47
N ALA A 25 4.94 -11.73 -13.89
CA ALA A 25 4.72 -12.04 -15.30
C ALA A 25 3.57 -11.26 -15.97
N GLY A 26 2.74 -10.56 -15.18
CA GLY A 26 1.59 -9.80 -15.68
C GLY A 26 0.50 -10.66 -16.30
N THR A 27 0.38 -11.91 -15.84
CA THR A 27 -0.62 -12.88 -16.31
C THR A 27 -1.75 -13.05 -15.31
N LEU A 28 -1.47 -12.86 -14.02
CA LEU A 28 -2.40 -13.02 -12.91
C LEU A 28 -2.44 -11.74 -12.08
N ALA A 29 -3.56 -11.45 -11.42
CA ALA A 29 -3.62 -10.41 -10.40
C ALA A 29 -4.41 -10.87 -9.17
N VAL A 30 -3.87 -10.62 -7.98
CA VAL A 30 -4.49 -10.99 -6.70
C VAL A 30 -5.31 -9.82 -6.16
N TYR A 31 -6.45 -10.13 -5.54
CA TYR A 31 -7.33 -9.15 -4.92
C TYR A 31 -8.08 -9.79 -3.74
N THR A 32 -8.60 -8.96 -2.83
CA THR A 32 -9.54 -9.40 -1.80
C THR A 32 -10.97 -9.09 -2.24
N GLN A 33 -11.91 -9.92 -1.80
CA GLN A 33 -13.34 -9.72 -2.05
C GLN A 33 -14.11 -9.89 -0.74
N SER A 34 -14.98 -8.94 -0.44
CA SER A 34 -15.95 -9.02 0.65
C SER A 34 -17.37 -8.97 0.10
N THR A 35 -18.26 -9.80 0.63
CA THR A 35 -19.67 -9.87 0.19
C THR A 35 -20.55 -10.06 1.40
N TYR A 36 -21.44 -9.10 1.64
CA TYR A 36 -22.43 -9.19 2.70
C TYR A 36 -23.72 -9.81 2.16
N SER A 37 -24.40 -10.61 2.98
CA SER A 37 -25.70 -11.19 2.67
C SER A 37 -26.67 -10.79 3.76
N PHE A 38 -27.74 -10.05 3.41
CA PHE A 38 -28.80 -9.71 4.36
C PHE A 38 -29.59 -10.95 4.77
N ARG A 39 -29.68 -11.97 3.90
CA ARG A 39 -30.38 -13.24 4.19
C ARG A 39 -29.72 -14.00 5.34
N SER A 40 -28.40 -14.16 5.30
CA SER A 40 -27.64 -14.88 6.33
C SER A 40 -27.12 -13.95 7.43
N GLN A 41 -27.16 -12.63 7.22
CA GLN A 41 -26.55 -11.62 8.08
C GLN A 41 -25.05 -11.83 8.31
N THR A 42 -24.36 -12.39 7.31
CA THR A 42 -22.94 -12.71 7.37
C THR A 42 -22.18 -12.05 6.24
N GLU A 43 -20.90 -11.77 6.50
CA GLU A 43 -19.94 -11.31 5.51
C GLU A 43 -19.04 -12.47 5.10
N LYS A 44 -18.95 -12.75 3.80
CA LYS A 44 -17.94 -13.66 3.23
C LYS A 44 -16.74 -12.83 2.82
N LYS A 45 -15.53 -13.26 3.21
CA LYS A 45 -14.27 -12.68 2.75
C LYS A 45 -13.44 -13.73 2.03
N GLU A 46 -12.81 -13.32 0.94
CA GLU A 46 -12.05 -14.20 0.07
C GLU A 46 -10.77 -13.51 -0.39
N ILE A 47 -9.70 -14.29 -0.55
CA ILE A 47 -8.56 -13.91 -1.39
C ILE A 47 -8.74 -14.63 -2.72
N ARG A 48 -8.69 -13.86 -3.81
CA ARG A 48 -8.96 -14.35 -5.16
C ARG A 48 -7.86 -13.91 -6.12
N VAL A 49 -7.70 -14.67 -7.19
CA VAL A 49 -6.78 -14.36 -8.28
C VAL A 49 -7.55 -14.32 -9.58
N VAL A 50 -7.36 -13.28 -10.38
CA VAL A 50 -7.91 -13.15 -11.73
C VAL A 50 -6.81 -13.41 -12.77
N ASP A 51 -7.14 -14.18 -13.79
CA ASP A 51 -6.32 -14.33 -15.00
C ASP A 51 -6.56 -13.12 -15.91
N LEU A 52 -5.51 -12.34 -16.18
CA LEU A 52 -5.59 -11.08 -16.92
C LEU A 52 -5.81 -11.29 -18.44
N ALA A 53 -5.57 -12.50 -18.93
CA ALA A 53 -5.83 -12.85 -20.33
C ALA A 53 -7.32 -13.15 -20.57
N THR A 54 -7.94 -13.91 -19.68
CA THR A 54 -9.27 -14.51 -19.84
C THR A 54 -10.35 -13.86 -18.99
N GLY A 55 -9.98 -13.12 -17.94
CA GLY A 55 -10.91 -12.54 -16.96
C GLY A 55 -11.49 -13.55 -15.97
N ARG A 56 -11.00 -14.80 -15.95
CA ARG A 56 -11.48 -15.84 -15.03
C ARG A 56 -10.86 -15.66 -13.65
N SER A 57 -11.68 -15.78 -12.60
CA SER A 57 -11.23 -15.66 -11.21
C SER A 57 -11.29 -16.98 -10.45
N TYR A 58 -10.25 -17.23 -9.66
CA TYR A 58 -10.06 -18.41 -8.81
C TYR A 58 -10.05 -18.00 -7.34
N CYS A 59 -10.60 -18.84 -6.46
CA CYS A 59 -10.56 -18.61 -5.03
C CYS A 59 -9.32 -19.28 -4.42
N VAL A 60 -8.50 -18.50 -3.73
CA VAL A 60 -7.30 -18.99 -3.03
C VAL A 60 -7.67 -19.46 -1.62
N THR A 61 -8.43 -18.64 -0.89
CA THR A 61 -8.95 -18.98 0.44
C THR A 61 -10.24 -18.22 0.74
N GLU A 62 -11.13 -18.87 1.47
CA GLU A 62 -12.37 -18.28 2.01
C GLU A 62 -12.26 -18.04 3.53
N ASN A 63 -11.06 -18.14 4.09
CA ASN A 63 -10.84 -17.88 5.51
C ASN A 63 -11.15 -16.40 5.79
N PRO A 64 -12.15 -16.08 6.64
CA PRO A 64 -12.55 -14.70 6.92
C PRO A 64 -11.45 -13.88 7.60
N ASN A 65 -10.44 -14.57 8.15
CA ASN A 65 -9.30 -13.93 8.78
C ASN A 65 -8.13 -13.63 7.83
N ALA A 66 -8.19 -14.08 6.57
CA ALA A 66 -7.16 -13.88 5.58
C ALA A 66 -7.19 -12.47 4.97
N ARG A 67 -6.02 -11.82 4.84
CA ARG A 67 -5.90 -10.43 4.36
C ARG A 67 -4.48 -10.09 3.89
N SER A 68 -4.34 -8.92 3.27
CA SER A 68 -3.06 -8.38 2.78
C SER A 68 -2.26 -9.37 1.92
N PRO A 69 -2.86 -9.99 0.87
CA PRO A 69 -2.11 -10.90 0.01
C PRO A 69 -1.01 -10.17 -0.75
N GLN A 70 0.15 -10.80 -0.89
CA GLN A 70 1.30 -10.34 -1.66
C GLN A 70 1.84 -11.47 -2.53
N TRP A 71 2.41 -11.12 -3.69
CA TRP A 71 3.14 -12.09 -4.52
C TRP A 71 4.49 -12.42 -3.90
N VAL A 72 4.86 -13.70 -3.96
CA VAL A 72 6.16 -14.18 -3.50
C VAL A 72 7.16 -14.06 -4.66
N SER A 73 7.86 -12.92 -4.68
CA SER A 73 8.90 -12.59 -5.67
C SER A 73 8.41 -12.78 -7.13
N ARG A 74 9.12 -13.59 -7.94
CA ARG A 74 8.78 -13.87 -9.34
C ARG A 74 7.89 -15.10 -9.53
N SER A 75 7.52 -15.78 -8.44
CA SER A 75 6.69 -16.97 -8.48
C SER A 75 5.18 -16.63 -8.57
N ASN A 76 4.36 -17.66 -8.82
CA ASN A 76 2.91 -17.57 -8.69
C ASN A 76 2.42 -17.95 -7.28
N GLN A 77 3.32 -18.03 -6.29
CA GLN A 77 2.90 -18.21 -4.90
C GLN A 77 2.45 -16.88 -4.31
N LEU A 78 1.49 -16.97 -3.41
CA LEU A 78 0.99 -15.87 -2.61
C LEU A 78 1.39 -16.08 -1.15
N ILE A 79 1.60 -14.97 -0.46
CA ILE A 79 1.72 -14.93 0.99
C ILE A 79 0.72 -13.92 1.54
N TRP A 80 0.04 -14.26 2.62
CA TRP A 80 -0.96 -13.41 3.25
C TRP A 80 -0.94 -13.55 4.78
N LEU A 81 -1.67 -12.66 5.44
CA LEU A 81 -1.84 -12.65 6.88
C LEU A 81 -3.15 -13.33 7.28
N GLU A 82 -3.12 -14.16 8.31
CA GLU A 82 -4.32 -14.73 8.95
C GLU A 82 -4.35 -14.38 10.44
N TRP A 83 -5.35 -13.61 10.86
CA TRP A 83 -5.53 -13.33 12.29
C TRP A 83 -6.06 -14.55 13.03
N LEU A 84 -5.47 -14.82 14.18
CA LEU A 84 -5.87 -15.91 15.06
C LEU A 84 -6.73 -15.40 16.21
N GLU A 85 -7.55 -16.29 16.75
CA GLU A 85 -8.35 -15.99 17.96
C GLU A 85 -7.47 -15.62 19.16
N SER A 86 -6.22 -16.10 19.20
CA SER A 86 -5.24 -15.73 20.22
C SER A 86 -4.75 -14.28 20.15
N GLY A 87 -5.15 -13.52 19.12
CA GLY A 87 -4.66 -12.17 18.84
C GLY A 87 -3.31 -12.11 18.11
N ASN A 88 -2.69 -13.27 17.85
CA ASN A 88 -1.51 -13.39 16.99
C ASN A 88 -1.91 -13.42 15.51
N THR A 89 -0.91 -13.33 14.62
CA THR A 89 -1.13 -13.41 13.17
C THR A 89 -0.21 -14.46 12.56
N ASP A 90 -0.76 -15.35 11.74
CA ASP A 90 0.02 -16.29 10.93
C ASP A 90 0.35 -15.69 9.57
N LEU A 91 1.58 -15.92 9.10
CA LEU A 91 1.96 -15.72 7.70
C LEU A 91 1.74 -17.05 6.99
N VAL A 92 0.85 -17.07 6.00
CA VAL A 92 0.46 -18.27 5.27
C VAL A 92 0.88 -18.11 3.81
N VAL A 93 1.47 -19.16 3.25
CA VAL A 93 1.91 -19.23 1.86
C VAL A 93 1.08 -20.27 1.13
N GLY A 94 0.64 -19.95 -0.08
CA GLY A 94 -0.13 -20.85 -0.93
C GLY A 94 0.08 -20.57 -2.41
N ASP A 95 -0.43 -21.45 -3.27
CA ASP A 95 -0.38 -21.27 -4.72
C ASP A 95 -1.56 -20.42 -5.21
N ALA A 96 -1.32 -19.50 -6.15
CA ALA A 96 -2.36 -18.62 -6.70
C ALA A 96 -3.50 -19.35 -7.45
N GLN A 97 -3.25 -20.57 -7.93
CA GLN A 97 -4.22 -21.42 -8.59
C GLN A 97 -4.72 -22.55 -7.69
N SER A 98 -4.35 -22.52 -6.40
CA SER A 98 -4.74 -23.51 -5.39
C SER A 98 -4.37 -24.96 -5.78
N THR A 99 -3.25 -25.14 -6.47
CA THR A 99 -2.76 -26.49 -6.84
C THR A 99 -2.18 -27.27 -5.67
N THR A 100 -1.79 -26.57 -4.60
CA THR A 100 -1.20 -27.13 -3.39
C THR A 100 -1.88 -26.54 -2.16
N GLU A 101 -1.98 -27.32 -1.08
CA GLU A 101 -2.50 -26.82 0.19
C GLU A 101 -1.62 -25.68 0.72
N PRO A 102 -2.24 -24.58 1.20
CA PRO A 102 -1.51 -23.53 1.89
C PRO A 102 -0.81 -24.06 3.14
N TYR A 103 0.36 -23.51 3.46
CA TYR A 103 1.10 -23.84 4.66
C TYR A 103 1.50 -22.58 5.43
N LYS A 104 1.73 -22.76 6.71
CA LYS A 104 2.15 -21.70 7.63
C LYS A 104 3.66 -21.48 7.54
N ALA A 105 4.08 -20.27 7.17
CA ALA A 105 5.48 -19.84 7.23
C ALA A 105 5.90 -19.36 8.63
N GLY A 106 4.95 -18.97 9.48
CA GLY A 106 5.22 -18.69 10.89
C GLY A 106 4.18 -17.81 11.53
N THR A 107 4.41 -17.45 12.79
CA THR A 107 3.50 -16.63 13.59
C THR A 107 4.21 -15.38 14.11
N VAL A 108 3.55 -14.23 13.99
CA VAL A 108 3.95 -13.01 14.69
C VAL A 108 3.10 -12.82 15.96
N PRO A 109 3.71 -12.40 17.07
CA PRO A 109 3.07 -12.38 18.40
C PRO A 109 2.17 -11.14 18.60
N GLY A 110 1.26 -10.89 17.66
CA GLY A 110 0.30 -9.79 17.75
C GLY A 110 -0.45 -9.58 16.44
N GLN A 111 -1.24 -8.50 16.40
CA GLN A 111 -2.09 -8.21 15.25
C GLN A 111 -1.31 -7.44 14.18
N ALA A 112 -1.16 -8.04 12.99
CA ALA A 112 -0.42 -7.49 11.88
C ALA A 112 -1.32 -7.05 10.73
N PHE A 113 -0.84 -6.04 9.99
CA PHE A 113 -1.51 -5.38 8.87
C PHE A 113 -0.48 -5.04 7.77
N ASP A 114 -0.93 -4.59 6.60
CA ASP A 114 -0.09 -4.04 5.53
C ASP A 114 1.14 -4.87 5.17
N LEU A 115 0.97 -6.18 4.96
CA LEU A 115 2.07 -7.03 4.51
C LEU A 115 2.64 -6.53 3.17
N LYS A 116 3.96 -6.32 3.14
CA LYS A 116 4.76 -6.07 1.94
C LYS A 116 5.93 -7.04 1.91
N VAL A 117 6.25 -7.58 0.73
CA VAL A 117 7.32 -8.57 0.55
C VAL A 117 8.23 -8.13 -0.59
N ILE A 118 9.52 -8.38 -0.44
CA ILE A 118 10.51 -8.11 -1.47
C ILE A 118 11.57 -9.21 -1.53
N GLY A 119 11.97 -9.56 -2.76
CA GLY A 119 13.10 -10.45 -3.03
C GLY A 119 14.34 -9.68 -3.49
N GLN A 120 15.24 -10.38 -4.16
CA GLN A 120 16.49 -9.81 -4.73
C GLN A 120 17.31 -9.04 -3.71
N LEU A 121 17.44 -9.60 -2.51
CA LEU A 121 18.18 -8.98 -1.42
C LEU A 121 19.67 -8.89 -1.82
N PRO A 122 20.35 -7.76 -1.56
CA PRO A 122 21.76 -7.62 -1.87
C PRO A 122 22.58 -8.66 -1.12
N PHE A 123 23.70 -9.08 -1.72
CA PHE A 123 24.63 -10.06 -1.15
C PHE A 123 24.06 -11.47 -0.96
N ARG A 124 22.93 -11.78 -1.59
CA ARG A 124 22.30 -13.10 -1.61
C ARG A 124 22.08 -13.56 -3.06
N GLU A 125 21.95 -14.87 -3.26
CA GLU A 125 21.65 -15.42 -4.59
C GLU A 125 20.23 -14.99 -5.03
N ASP A 126 20.06 -14.65 -6.31
CA ASP A 126 18.76 -14.29 -6.90
C ASP A 126 17.94 -15.57 -7.16
N ASP A 127 17.56 -16.30 -6.11
CA ASP A 127 16.95 -17.63 -6.20
C ASP A 127 15.58 -17.75 -5.50
N ASP A 128 14.98 -16.61 -5.13
CA ASP A 128 13.72 -16.49 -4.40
C ASP A 128 13.68 -17.25 -3.05
N LYS A 129 14.78 -17.84 -2.56
CA LYS A 129 14.76 -18.59 -1.30
C LYS A 129 14.73 -17.69 -0.07
N GLU A 130 15.15 -16.45 -0.26
CA GLU A 130 15.42 -15.50 0.80
C GLU A 130 14.70 -14.20 0.48
N LEU A 131 13.70 -13.86 1.30
CA LEU A 131 12.84 -12.71 1.09
C LEU A 131 12.81 -11.86 2.36
N ALA A 132 12.63 -10.57 2.18
CA ALA A 132 12.32 -9.67 3.27
C ALA A 132 10.83 -9.37 3.27
N PHE A 133 10.27 -9.14 4.46
CA PHE A 133 8.91 -8.65 4.58
C PHE A 133 8.82 -7.54 5.61
N ALA A 134 7.81 -6.70 5.45
CA ALA A 134 7.37 -5.73 6.42
C ALA A 134 5.87 -5.84 6.65
N ILE A 135 5.44 -5.54 7.86
CA ILE A 135 4.05 -5.42 8.28
C ILE A 135 3.93 -4.15 9.12
N SER A 136 2.73 -3.61 9.25
CA SER A 136 2.43 -2.59 10.26
C SER A 136 1.68 -3.21 11.43
N GLY A 137 1.87 -2.66 12.62
CA GLY A 137 1.17 -3.07 13.83
C GLY A 137 1.38 -2.08 14.96
N ARG A 138 0.48 -2.06 15.93
CA ARG A 138 0.63 -1.18 17.09
C ARG A 138 1.75 -1.67 18.00
N ALA A 139 2.58 -0.76 18.49
CA ALA A 139 3.64 -1.04 19.44
C ALA A 139 3.23 -0.60 20.85
N ASN A 140 3.54 -1.45 21.83
CA ASN A 140 3.52 -1.09 23.24
C ASN A 140 4.64 -0.07 23.56
N PRO A 141 4.58 0.62 24.71
CA PRO A 141 5.65 1.54 25.13
C PRO A 141 7.04 0.89 25.26
N ASP A 142 7.08 -0.41 25.56
CA ASP A 142 8.33 -1.21 25.59
C ASP A 142 8.84 -1.60 24.19
N GLY A 143 8.09 -1.23 23.15
CA GLY A 143 8.44 -1.48 21.77
C GLY A 143 8.00 -2.85 21.23
N SER A 144 7.29 -3.67 22.01
CA SER A 144 6.74 -4.97 21.59
C SER A 144 5.44 -4.84 20.77
N LEU A 145 5.12 -5.85 19.95
CA LEU A 145 3.93 -5.83 19.10
C LEU A 145 2.69 -6.08 19.96
N VAL A 146 1.66 -5.27 19.78
CA VAL A 146 0.42 -5.37 20.54
C VAL A 146 -0.35 -6.62 20.16
N ASN A 147 -0.66 -7.45 21.16
CA ASN A 147 -1.68 -8.47 21.08
C ASN A 147 -3.01 -7.92 21.65
N PRO A 148 -4.09 -7.84 20.86
CA PRO A 148 -5.35 -7.26 21.30
C PRO A 148 -6.05 -8.04 22.42
N LYS A 149 -5.78 -9.34 22.58
CA LYS A 149 -6.35 -10.16 23.66
C LYS A 149 -5.78 -9.79 25.02
N GLN A 150 -4.49 -9.46 25.09
CA GLN A 150 -3.86 -9.00 26.33
C GLN A 150 -4.43 -7.66 26.82
N ILE A 151 -4.86 -6.79 25.89
CA ILE A 151 -5.49 -5.51 26.24
C ILE A 151 -6.95 -5.70 26.66
N ALA A 152 -7.70 -6.55 25.96
CA ALA A 152 -9.12 -6.81 26.23
C ALA A 152 -9.37 -7.40 27.62
N GLU A 153 -8.40 -8.11 28.18
CA GLU A 153 -8.45 -8.63 29.55
C GLU A 153 -8.36 -7.51 30.62
N PHE A 154 -7.95 -6.29 30.26
CA PHE A 154 -7.67 -5.19 31.18
C PHE A 154 -8.76 -4.10 31.25
N THR A 155 -9.85 -4.21 30.48
CA THR A 155 -10.88 -3.16 30.44
C THR A 155 -11.91 -3.33 31.55
N GLY A 156 -11.79 -2.55 32.62
CA GLY A 156 -12.81 -2.42 33.66
C GLY A 156 -14.14 -1.88 33.12
N HIS A 157 -15.23 -2.05 33.87
CA HIS A 157 -16.62 -1.71 33.48
C HIS A 157 -16.91 -0.22 33.25
N SER A 158 -15.92 0.67 33.31
CA SER A 158 -16.10 2.12 33.17
C SER A 158 -15.54 2.62 31.83
N THR A 159 -16.32 3.46 31.14
CA THR A 159 -15.88 4.17 29.94
C THR A 159 -15.23 5.53 30.24
N GLY A 160 -15.12 5.90 31.53
CA GLY A 160 -14.49 7.15 31.96
C GLY A 160 -13.00 7.16 31.62
N ARG A 161 -12.53 8.23 30.97
CA ARG A 161 -11.12 8.41 30.60
C ARG A 161 -10.56 9.65 31.30
N PHE A 162 -9.44 9.49 32.01
CA PHE A 162 -8.64 10.60 32.49
C PHE A 162 -7.53 10.87 31.47
N CYS A 163 -7.55 12.05 30.85
CA CYS A 163 -6.63 12.40 29.76
C CYS A 163 -5.62 13.44 30.26
N THR A 164 -4.34 13.13 30.13
CA THR A 164 -3.23 14.00 30.57
C THR A 164 -2.52 14.70 29.41
N THR A 165 -2.91 14.41 28.16
CA THR A 165 -2.25 14.88 26.93
C THR A 165 -3.23 15.60 25.98
N PHE A 166 -2.71 16.53 25.19
CA PHE A 166 -3.46 17.24 24.13
C PHE A 166 -2.76 17.02 22.76
N PRO A 167 -3.51 16.69 21.69
CA PRO A 167 -4.97 16.61 21.65
C PRO A 167 -5.45 15.29 22.28
N VAL A 168 -6.67 15.31 22.82
CA VAL A 168 -7.26 14.09 23.43
C VAL A 168 -7.74 13.10 22.35
N ARG A 169 -7.97 13.60 21.14
CA ARG A 169 -8.39 12.82 19.97
C ARG A 169 -7.56 13.18 18.75
N ASP A 170 -7.26 12.17 17.93
CA ASP A 170 -6.85 12.34 16.54
C ASP A 170 -7.93 11.74 15.64
N GLU A 171 -8.43 12.57 14.73
CA GLU A 171 -9.61 12.32 13.91
C GLU A 171 -10.81 11.81 14.72
N SER A 172 -11.13 10.52 14.58
CA SER A 172 -12.28 9.86 15.22
C SER A 172 -11.89 9.02 16.44
N SER A 173 -10.61 9.01 16.83
CA SER A 173 -10.06 8.10 17.85
C SER A 173 -9.41 8.86 19.01
N TYR A 174 -9.43 8.27 20.21
CA TYR A 174 -8.67 8.81 21.34
C TYR A 174 -7.18 8.56 21.15
N VAL A 175 -6.36 9.58 21.42
CA VAL A 175 -4.91 9.43 21.40
C VAL A 175 -4.51 8.35 22.41
N SER A 176 -3.75 7.36 21.93
CA SER A 176 -3.27 6.23 22.70
C SER A 176 -1.76 6.33 22.86
N GLU A 177 -1.23 5.75 23.93
CA GLU A 177 0.22 5.51 24.06
C GLU A 177 0.70 4.44 23.06
N LEU A 178 -0.22 3.62 22.55
CA LEU A 178 0.03 2.65 21.50
C LEU A 178 0.17 3.37 20.16
N LYS A 179 1.38 3.38 19.61
CA LYS A 179 1.67 4.00 18.32
C LYS A 179 1.78 2.94 17.23
N ASN A 180 1.31 3.24 16.04
CA ASN A 180 1.60 2.39 14.89
C ASN A 180 3.10 2.36 14.63
N SER A 181 3.62 1.16 14.36
CA SER A 181 5.01 0.94 13.96
C SER A 181 5.08 -0.01 12.77
N ILE A 182 6.17 0.09 12.03
CA ILE A 182 6.55 -0.85 10.98
C ILE A 182 7.43 -1.92 11.61
N TRP A 183 7.10 -3.16 11.33
CA TRP A 183 7.84 -4.34 11.75
C TRP A 183 8.38 -5.03 10.53
N TYR A 184 9.63 -5.48 10.60
CA TYR A 184 10.25 -6.19 9.49
C TYR A 184 10.80 -7.52 9.94
N GLY A 185 10.91 -8.45 9.01
CA GLY A 185 11.49 -9.76 9.24
C GLY A 185 12.01 -10.37 7.96
N PHE A 186 12.49 -11.59 8.11
CA PHE A 186 13.14 -12.35 7.06
C PHE A 186 12.45 -13.71 6.88
N LEU A 187 12.25 -14.10 5.62
CA LEU A 187 11.66 -15.36 5.18
C LEU A 187 12.73 -16.19 4.47
N GLN A 188 12.89 -17.44 4.90
CA GLN A 188 13.86 -18.37 4.33
C GLN A 188 13.24 -19.73 4.04
N ARG A 189 13.61 -20.34 2.91
CA ARG A 189 13.36 -21.76 2.63
C ARG A 189 14.66 -22.48 2.29
N GLU A 190 14.72 -23.77 2.61
CA GLU A 190 15.87 -24.60 2.24
C GLU A 190 15.96 -24.82 0.73
N SER A 191 17.14 -25.18 0.22
CA SER A 191 17.33 -25.48 -1.22
C SER A 191 16.73 -26.83 -1.67
N ARG A 192 16.07 -27.57 -0.77
CA ARG A 192 15.47 -28.86 -1.08
C ARG A 192 14.14 -28.67 -1.84
N PRO A 193 13.86 -29.45 -2.89
CA PRO A 193 12.56 -29.43 -3.55
C PRO A 193 11.43 -29.65 -2.53
N GLY A 194 10.39 -28.80 -2.59
CA GLY A 194 9.26 -28.86 -1.66
C GLY A 194 9.51 -28.26 -0.27
N SER A 195 10.62 -27.54 -0.07
CA SER A 195 10.85 -26.81 1.17
C SER A 195 9.83 -25.69 1.38
N TRP A 196 9.46 -25.49 2.64
CA TRP A 196 8.57 -24.42 3.04
C TRP A 196 9.35 -23.20 3.50
N TYR A 197 8.80 -22.02 3.26
CA TYR A 197 9.30 -20.79 3.88
C TYR A 197 9.06 -20.84 5.38
N SER A 198 10.00 -20.27 6.13
CA SER A 198 9.90 -20.02 7.56
C SER A 198 10.34 -18.59 7.87
N ILE A 199 9.70 -17.93 8.83
CA ILE A 199 10.16 -16.62 9.32
C ILE A 199 11.19 -16.79 10.44
N SER A 200 12.20 -15.92 10.48
CA SER A 200 13.20 -15.92 11.56
C SER A 200 12.78 -15.10 12.79
N GLY A 201 11.67 -14.35 12.71
CA GLY A 201 11.22 -13.41 13.73
C GLY A 201 10.92 -12.03 13.13
N ILE A 202 10.55 -11.08 13.99
CA ILE A 202 10.29 -9.68 13.60
C ILE A 202 11.04 -8.69 14.49
N SER A 203 11.33 -7.53 13.91
CA SER A 203 12.01 -6.42 14.57
C SER A 203 11.22 -5.12 14.37
N ASN A 204 11.19 -4.26 15.38
CA ASN A 204 10.52 -2.96 15.31
C ASN A 204 11.41 -1.93 14.62
N LEU A 205 10.99 -1.39 13.48
CA LEU A 205 11.75 -0.42 12.70
C LEU A 205 12.05 0.86 13.48
N MET A 206 11.09 1.34 14.27
CA MET A 206 11.26 2.61 15.00
C MET A 206 12.37 2.50 16.04
N ILE A 207 12.50 1.35 16.70
CA ILE A 207 13.60 1.08 17.64
C ILE A 207 14.91 0.91 16.86
N PHE A 208 14.91 0.08 15.81
CA PHE A 208 16.08 -0.17 14.97
C PHE A 208 16.68 1.14 14.40
N ALA A 209 15.83 2.07 13.99
CA ALA A 209 16.24 3.35 13.42
C ALA A 209 16.71 4.38 14.46
N GLY A 210 16.48 4.15 15.76
CA GLY A 210 16.65 5.18 16.80
C GLY A 210 15.60 6.30 16.71
N LEU A 211 14.40 5.91 16.30
CA LEU A 211 13.23 6.76 16.07
C LEU A 211 12.06 6.29 16.97
N GLU A 212 12.35 5.99 18.23
CA GLU A 212 11.35 5.65 19.24
C GLU A 212 10.39 6.81 19.49
N GLY A 213 9.09 6.52 19.43
CA GLY A 213 8.03 7.54 19.57
C GLY A 213 7.58 8.18 18.26
N LEU A 214 8.17 7.84 17.09
CA LEU A 214 7.50 8.08 15.81
C LEU A 214 6.32 7.12 15.66
N GLU A 215 5.37 7.55 14.85
CA GLU A 215 4.25 6.73 14.43
C GLU A 215 4.27 6.63 12.90
N SER A 216 4.29 5.39 12.40
CA SER A 216 4.15 5.08 10.98
C SER A 216 3.61 3.65 10.82
N PRO A 217 2.62 3.41 9.95
CA PRO A 217 1.84 4.42 9.23
C PRO A 217 1.05 5.34 10.20
N ILE A 218 0.89 6.60 9.81
CA ILE A 218 0.06 7.60 10.48
C ILE A 218 -1.43 7.24 10.30
N SER A 219 -1.79 6.71 9.13
CA SER A 219 -3.16 6.29 8.84
C SER A 219 -3.64 5.15 9.76
N PRO A 220 -4.95 5.05 10.04
CA PRO A 220 -5.52 3.92 10.78
C PRO A 220 -5.20 2.57 10.13
N LEU A 221 -4.79 1.60 10.94
CA LEU A 221 -4.51 0.23 10.49
C LEU A 221 -5.80 -0.52 10.16
N GLY A 222 -5.74 -1.43 9.17
CA GLY A 222 -6.83 -2.38 8.88
C GLY A 222 -7.80 -1.97 7.78
N GLY A 223 -7.45 -0.99 6.95
CA GLY A 223 -8.13 -0.75 5.69
C GLY A 223 -8.03 -1.95 4.73
N GLU A 224 -8.94 -2.04 3.76
CA GLU A 224 -8.89 -3.07 2.70
C GLU A 224 -7.70 -2.87 1.75
N GLU A 225 -7.28 -1.61 1.57
CA GLU A 225 -6.14 -1.21 0.76
C GLU A 225 -4.89 -1.02 1.62
N SER A 226 -3.73 -1.36 1.06
CA SER A 226 -2.47 -1.20 1.79
C SER A 226 -2.10 0.28 1.96
N SER A 227 -1.54 0.62 3.11
CA SER A 227 -1.00 1.95 3.37
C SER A 227 0.04 2.38 2.33
N ARG A 228 -0.12 3.61 1.83
CA ARG A 228 0.84 4.31 0.95
C ARG A 228 1.77 5.25 1.72
N GLU A 229 2.08 4.88 2.96
CA GLU A 229 2.94 5.68 3.85
C GLU A 229 4.28 5.01 4.12
N PHE A 230 4.49 3.77 3.67
CA PHE A 230 5.80 3.13 3.70
C PHE A 230 6.01 2.21 2.50
N GLU A 231 7.25 2.00 2.09
CA GLU A 231 7.65 1.04 1.07
C GLU A 231 8.92 0.31 1.51
N ILE A 232 9.02 -0.95 1.09
CA ILE A 232 10.17 -1.81 1.33
C ILE A 232 11.05 -1.87 0.09
N LEU A 233 12.36 -1.70 0.26
CA LEU A 233 13.39 -1.81 -0.77
C LEU A 233 14.35 -2.95 -0.39
N PRO A 234 15.15 -3.50 -1.32
CA PRO A 234 16.03 -4.63 -0.99
C PRO A 234 17.04 -4.35 0.14
N PHE A 235 17.44 -3.09 0.32
CA PHE A 235 18.45 -2.66 1.29
C PHE A 235 17.99 -1.53 2.22
N ALA A 236 16.69 -1.20 2.23
CA ALA A 236 16.17 -0.08 2.99
C ALA A 236 14.65 -0.14 3.18
N MET A 237 14.15 0.69 4.08
CA MET A 237 12.74 1.07 4.16
C MET A 237 12.59 2.58 4.01
N VAL A 238 11.54 2.98 3.30
CA VAL A 238 11.12 4.38 3.19
C VAL A 238 9.77 4.50 3.86
N PHE A 239 9.57 5.49 4.72
CA PHE A 239 8.30 5.67 5.42
C PHE A 239 8.02 7.12 5.78
N VAL A 240 6.75 7.45 5.98
CA VAL A 240 6.27 8.78 6.35
C VAL A 240 5.83 8.75 7.80
N ALA A 241 6.23 9.76 8.55
CA ALA A 241 5.79 9.97 9.93
C ALA A 241 5.58 11.47 10.20
N ARG A 242 4.78 11.79 11.22
CA ARG A 242 4.64 13.17 11.69
C ARG A 242 5.99 13.73 12.15
N ASP A 243 6.22 15.01 11.89
CA ASP A 243 7.44 15.69 12.29
C ASP A 243 7.53 15.79 13.83
N ARG A 244 8.66 15.35 14.40
CA ARG A 244 8.92 15.37 15.85
C ARG A 244 9.19 16.74 16.42
N GLU A 245 9.61 17.68 15.58
CA GLU A 245 10.04 19.01 16.00
C GLU A 245 8.86 19.94 16.26
N VAL A 246 7.65 19.52 15.91
CA VAL A 246 6.43 20.32 16.05
C VAL A 246 5.36 19.57 16.86
N ASN A 247 4.44 20.34 17.43
CA ASN A 247 3.33 19.77 18.17
C ASN A 247 2.31 19.12 17.21
N SER A 248 2.12 17.81 17.30
CA SER A 248 1.18 17.07 16.44
C SER A 248 -0.28 17.52 16.57
N ALA A 249 -0.65 18.23 17.63
CA ALA A 249 -1.99 18.75 17.85
C ALA A 249 -2.37 19.88 16.89
N THR A 250 -1.41 20.73 16.55
CA THR A 250 -1.64 21.98 15.82
C THR A 250 -0.94 22.04 14.48
N HIS A 251 -0.07 21.07 14.21
CA HIS A 251 0.73 20.99 12.99
C HIS A 251 0.41 19.73 12.19
N THR A 252 0.48 19.86 10.88
CA THR A 252 0.32 18.78 9.90
C THR A 252 1.65 18.35 9.31
N ALA A 253 2.75 19.01 9.66
CA ALA A 253 4.09 18.74 9.14
C ALA A 253 4.45 17.25 9.29
N CYS A 254 4.87 16.66 8.19
CA CYS A 254 5.36 15.29 8.12
C CYS A 254 6.79 15.26 7.57
N SER A 255 7.46 14.14 7.74
CA SER A 255 8.75 13.87 7.10
C SER A 255 8.75 12.48 6.51
N CYS A 256 9.38 12.35 5.34
CA CYS A 256 9.71 11.06 4.75
C CYS A 256 11.10 10.64 5.23
N TYR A 257 11.21 9.43 5.73
CA TYR A 257 12.42 8.84 6.28
C TYR A 257 12.91 7.74 5.37
N TYR A 258 14.22 7.67 5.19
CA TYR A 258 14.91 6.59 4.51
C TYR A 258 15.85 5.93 5.50
N GLN A 259 15.58 4.68 5.84
CA GLN A 259 16.37 3.88 6.77
C GLN A 259 17.00 2.71 6.03
N PRO A 260 18.33 2.68 5.85
CA PRO A 260 19.01 1.49 5.35
C PRO A 260 18.81 0.29 6.28
N VAL A 261 18.56 -0.87 5.69
CA VAL A 261 18.40 -2.17 6.35
C VAL A 261 19.26 -3.16 5.58
N GLU A 262 20.51 -3.31 6.00
CA GLU A 262 21.47 -4.19 5.33
C GLU A 262 21.11 -5.67 5.51
N ARG A 263 20.59 -6.01 6.70
CA ARG A 263 20.29 -7.39 7.10
C ARG A 263 18.94 -7.46 7.80
N TRP A 264 18.00 -8.11 7.12
CA TRP A 264 16.61 -8.27 7.57
C TRP A 264 16.44 -9.24 8.74
N ASP A 265 17.48 -10.01 9.05
CA ASP A 265 17.58 -10.94 10.18
C ASP A 265 18.18 -10.30 11.44
N LYS A 266 18.72 -9.08 11.35
CA LYS A 266 19.37 -8.40 12.49
C LYS A 266 18.49 -7.35 13.15
N GLN A 267 18.61 -7.26 14.47
CA GLN A 267 17.95 -6.26 15.32
C GLN A 267 18.81 -5.03 15.61
N ASN A 268 20.13 -5.12 15.45
CA ASN A 268 21.04 -4.02 15.73
C ASN A 268 21.45 -3.32 14.45
N ARG A 269 21.31 -1.99 14.46
CA ARG A 269 21.75 -1.12 13.37
C ARG A 269 23.27 -0.93 13.39
N ASP A 270 23.87 -0.93 12.21
CA ASP A 270 25.25 -0.46 12.04
C ASP A 270 25.25 1.08 12.08
N PRO A 271 26.00 1.72 13.00
CA PRO A 271 26.06 3.19 13.11
C PRO A 271 26.47 3.91 11.83
N ILE A 272 27.18 3.22 10.92
CA ILE A 272 27.64 3.78 9.64
C ILE A 272 26.45 4.18 8.75
N TYR A 273 25.35 3.42 8.79
CA TYR A 273 24.17 3.70 7.97
C TYR A 273 23.23 4.65 8.68
N GLN A 274 23.30 5.94 8.35
CA GLN A 274 22.45 6.98 8.94
C GLN A 274 21.04 7.03 8.34
N VAL A 275 20.04 7.20 9.21
CA VAL A 275 18.69 7.52 8.78
C VAL A 275 18.70 8.89 8.10
N ARG A 276 18.07 8.96 6.93
CA ARG A 276 17.93 10.21 6.17
C ARG A 276 16.49 10.68 6.24
N ARG A 277 16.29 11.99 6.20
CA ARG A 277 15.00 12.63 6.43
C ARG A 277 14.75 13.73 5.41
N TYR A 278 13.56 13.74 4.85
CA TYR A 278 13.07 14.71 3.87
C TYR A 278 11.81 15.39 4.41
N LYS A 279 11.86 16.72 4.57
CA LYS A 279 10.73 17.52 5.09
C LYS A 279 9.66 17.85 4.03
N GLY A 280 9.88 17.49 2.76
CA GLY A 280 9.01 17.90 1.66
C GLY A 280 8.92 19.43 1.57
N LEU A 281 7.70 19.95 1.47
CA LEU A 281 7.43 21.40 1.45
C LEU A 281 7.03 21.97 2.83
N GLY A 282 7.07 21.17 3.89
CA GLY A 282 6.80 21.58 5.27
C GLY A 282 5.39 21.28 5.79
N GLY A 283 4.44 20.89 4.93
CA GLY A 283 3.11 20.43 5.33
C GLY A 283 2.99 18.92 5.47
N ALA A 284 1.78 18.40 5.32
CA ALA A 284 1.54 16.95 5.32
C ALA A 284 2.21 16.27 4.12
N ILE A 285 2.57 15.00 4.30
CA ILE A 285 3.09 14.13 3.25
C ILE A 285 2.15 12.94 3.10
N SER A 286 1.87 12.55 1.86
CA SER A 286 1.00 11.41 1.54
C SER A 286 1.44 10.71 0.25
N SER A 287 0.84 9.56 -0.03
CA SER A 287 1.03 8.77 -1.25
C SER A 287 2.51 8.58 -1.66
N LEU A 288 3.28 7.96 -0.77
CA LEU A 288 4.65 7.54 -1.06
C LEU A 288 4.67 6.46 -2.16
N ALA A 289 5.56 6.61 -3.13
CA ALA A 289 5.80 5.64 -4.19
C ALA A 289 7.30 5.49 -4.46
N VAL A 290 7.73 4.28 -4.85
CA VAL A 290 9.10 3.97 -5.25
C VAL A 290 9.08 3.33 -6.63
N ASP A 291 9.95 3.80 -7.53
CA ASP A 291 10.09 3.17 -8.84
C ASP A 291 10.88 1.87 -8.70
N LYS A 292 10.17 0.74 -8.74
CA LYS A 292 10.77 -0.60 -8.64
C LYS A 292 11.37 -1.07 -9.97
N SER A 293 11.13 -0.35 -11.08
CA SER A 293 11.72 -0.65 -12.38
C SER A 293 13.12 -0.04 -12.55
N ASP A 294 13.41 1.09 -11.87
CA ASP A 294 14.70 1.77 -11.96
C ASP A 294 15.68 1.31 -10.89
N GLU A 295 16.93 1.03 -11.27
CA GLU A 295 18.01 0.57 -10.36
C GLU A 295 18.28 1.55 -9.22
N ASN A 296 18.14 2.86 -9.47
CA ASN A 296 18.33 3.90 -8.45
C ASN A 296 17.15 4.02 -7.50
N ARG A 297 16.03 3.32 -7.75
CA ARG A 297 14.83 3.28 -6.91
C ARG A 297 14.32 4.68 -6.50
N PRO A 298 14.15 5.65 -7.43
CA PRO A 298 13.68 6.98 -7.09
C PRO A 298 12.36 6.94 -6.33
N ILE A 299 12.19 7.93 -5.45
CA ILE A 299 11.02 8.06 -4.59
C ILE A 299 10.21 9.25 -5.08
N ALA A 300 8.89 9.09 -5.14
CA ALA A 300 7.96 10.19 -5.31
C ALA A 300 7.00 10.22 -4.12
N LEU A 301 6.61 11.42 -3.68
CA LEU A 301 5.62 11.63 -2.64
C LEU A 301 4.80 12.87 -2.94
N LEU A 302 3.61 12.95 -2.33
CA LEU A 302 2.81 14.16 -2.34
C LEU A 302 3.10 14.96 -1.07
N SER A 303 3.33 16.25 -1.20
CA SER A 303 3.59 17.16 -0.08
C SER A 303 2.76 18.42 -0.18
N GLN A 304 2.09 18.77 0.91
CA GLN A 304 1.47 20.08 1.12
C GLN A 304 2.54 21.09 1.57
N LYS A 305 2.33 22.37 1.26
CA LYS A 305 3.28 23.45 1.61
C LYS A 305 2.88 24.15 2.91
N ARG A 306 1.59 24.33 3.18
CA ARG A 306 1.08 25.04 4.35
C ARG A 306 0.88 24.07 5.51
N ASP A 307 1.74 24.19 6.51
CA ASP A 307 1.55 23.52 7.79
C ASP A 307 0.27 23.99 8.51
N GLY A 308 -0.40 23.07 9.19
CA GLY A 308 -1.69 23.29 9.86
C GLY A 308 -2.91 23.27 8.94
N ASN A 309 -2.73 23.35 7.61
CA ASN A 309 -3.83 23.33 6.66
C ASN A 309 -4.02 21.95 6.01
N LYS A 310 -4.92 21.13 6.57
CA LYS A 310 -5.22 19.78 6.05
C LYS A 310 -5.77 19.77 4.62
N ALA A 311 -6.32 20.88 4.13
CA ALA A 311 -6.89 21.01 2.79
C ALA A 311 -5.96 21.73 1.79
N ASP A 312 -4.68 21.90 2.11
CA ASP A 312 -3.72 22.52 1.19
C ASP A 312 -3.50 21.66 -0.07
N LYS A 313 -3.11 22.32 -1.16
CA LYS A 313 -2.83 21.65 -2.44
C LYS A 313 -1.61 20.74 -2.29
N ASN A 314 -1.77 19.47 -2.64
CA ASN A 314 -0.66 18.52 -2.74
C ASN A 314 0.22 18.84 -3.94
N ARG A 315 1.53 18.64 -3.79
CA ARG A 315 2.51 18.82 -4.87
C ARG A 315 3.43 17.62 -4.92
N ILE A 316 3.91 17.32 -6.11
CA ILE A 316 4.74 16.13 -6.33
C ILE A 316 6.17 16.48 -5.98
N ILE A 317 6.74 15.74 -5.03
CA ILE A 317 8.16 15.80 -4.66
C ILE A 317 8.83 14.54 -5.20
N TYR A 318 9.93 14.73 -5.91
CA TYR A 318 10.73 13.68 -6.52
C TYR A 318 12.12 13.63 -5.89
N ILE A 319 12.57 12.44 -5.51
CA ILE A 319 13.89 12.18 -4.93
C ILE A 319 14.57 11.16 -5.85
N ARG A 320 15.62 11.58 -6.54
CA ARG A 320 16.27 10.81 -7.63
C ARG A 320 16.81 9.45 -7.19
N ALA A 321 17.31 9.37 -5.96
CA ALA A 321 17.82 8.14 -5.39
C ALA A 321 17.55 8.16 -3.88
N PRO A 322 17.16 7.03 -3.28
CA PRO A 322 17.00 6.91 -1.84
C PRO A 322 18.27 7.35 -1.12
N GLY A 323 18.09 8.32 -0.23
CA GLY A 323 19.18 8.91 0.51
C GLY A 323 19.94 10.05 -0.20
N SER A 324 19.62 10.43 -1.45
CA SER A 324 20.13 11.68 -2.01
C SER A 324 19.83 12.87 -1.09
N HIS A 325 20.64 13.94 -1.09
CA HIS A 325 20.27 15.18 -0.38
C HIS A 325 19.23 15.99 -1.16
N ASP A 326 19.10 15.72 -2.45
CA ASP A 326 18.27 16.53 -3.34
C ASP A 326 16.87 15.96 -3.47
N ALA A 327 15.88 16.79 -3.14
CA ALA A 327 14.48 16.58 -3.42
C ALA A 327 13.96 17.74 -4.29
N TYR A 328 13.12 17.43 -5.27
CA TYR A 328 12.69 18.38 -6.30
C TYR A 328 11.17 18.48 -6.32
N GLU A 329 10.63 19.70 -6.31
CA GLU A 329 9.22 19.95 -6.56
C GLU A 329 8.95 19.92 -8.07
N ILE A 330 8.17 18.95 -8.53
CA ILE A 330 7.72 18.88 -9.91
C ILE A 330 6.67 19.97 -10.13
N PHE A 331 6.81 20.71 -11.24
CA PHE A 331 6.00 21.89 -11.55
C PHE A 331 6.16 23.03 -10.53
N ALA A 332 7.33 23.18 -9.92
CA ALA A 332 7.63 24.34 -9.08
C ALA A 332 7.42 25.66 -9.86
N SER A 333 6.92 26.68 -9.18
CA SER A 333 6.75 28.03 -9.71
C SER A 333 7.49 29.05 -8.84
N ALA A 334 7.90 30.18 -9.43
CA ALA A 334 8.64 31.22 -8.71
C ALA A 334 7.84 31.87 -7.57
N ASP A 335 6.51 31.94 -7.70
CA ASP A 335 5.61 32.41 -6.64
C ASP A 335 5.36 31.36 -5.55
N GLY A 336 5.86 30.14 -5.74
CA GLY A 336 5.75 29.05 -4.80
C GLY A 336 4.33 28.48 -4.66
N ASN A 337 3.44 28.69 -5.63
CA ASN A 337 2.10 28.09 -5.69
C ASN A 337 2.07 26.75 -6.46
N GLY A 338 3.11 26.44 -7.24
CA GLY A 338 3.15 25.33 -8.19
C GLY A 338 2.37 25.65 -9.48
N LEU A 339 2.91 25.26 -10.63
CA LEU A 339 2.37 25.56 -11.97
C LEU A 339 1.12 24.73 -12.33
N TRP A 340 0.89 23.60 -11.67
CA TRP A 340 -0.28 22.76 -11.94
C TRP A 340 -1.45 23.15 -11.03
N ASP A 341 -2.61 23.42 -11.64
CA ASP A 341 -3.80 23.90 -10.93
C ASP A 341 -4.53 22.81 -10.16
N LEU A 342 -4.34 21.54 -10.52
CA LEU A 342 -4.98 20.42 -9.84
C LEU A 342 -4.18 19.97 -8.61
N SER A 343 -4.88 19.43 -7.63
CA SER A 343 -4.29 18.77 -6.46
C SER A 343 -4.26 17.25 -6.71
N PRO A 344 -3.10 16.63 -6.95
CA PRO A 344 -2.98 15.18 -6.95
C PRO A 344 -3.33 14.62 -5.57
N TYR A 345 -3.96 13.45 -5.53
CA TYR A 345 -4.24 12.76 -4.26
C TYR A 345 -3.52 11.41 -4.16
N ALA A 346 -3.08 10.86 -5.29
CA ALA A 346 -2.42 9.58 -5.35
C ALA A 346 -1.40 9.52 -6.49
N ILE A 347 -0.29 8.86 -6.25
CA ILE A 347 0.76 8.60 -7.24
C ILE A 347 1.27 7.17 -7.12
N SER A 348 1.71 6.63 -8.25
CA SER A 348 2.42 5.35 -8.36
C SER A 348 3.40 5.40 -9.53
N PHE A 349 4.38 4.51 -9.55
CA PHE A 349 5.27 4.38 -10.70
C PHE A 349 4.73 3.34 -11.68
N GLY A 350 4.75 3.69 -12.95
CA GLY A 350 4.70 2.75 -14.06
C GLY A 350 6.12 2.28 -14.42
N ASN A 351 6.31 1.89 -15.67
CA ASN A 351 7.61 1.49 -16.20
C ASN A 351 8.47 2.69 -16.61
N ASN A 352 9.79 2.53 -16.56
CA ASN A 352 10.78 3.39 -17.23
C ASN A 352 10.76 4.85 -16.75
N GLY A 353 10.52 5.09 -15.45
CA GLY A 353 10.43 6.45 -14.89
C GLY A 353 9.14 7.19 -15.26
N THR A 354 8.07 6.46 -15.59
CA THR A 354 6.74 7.02 -15.78
C THR A 354 6.04 7.15 -14.43
N LEU A 355 5.64 8.36 -14.05
CA LEU A 355 4.80 8.61 -12.88
C LEU A 355 3.33 8.60 -13.30
N LEU A 356 2.53 7.77 -12.64
CA LEU A 356 1.08 7.73 -12.74
C LEU A 356 0.52 8.62 -11.63
N ILE A 357 -0.35 9.55 -11.99
CA ILE A 357 -0.82 10.63 -11.11
C ILE A 357 -2.33 10.66 -11.16
N GLN A 358 -2.97 10.41 -10.02
CA GLN A 358 -4.41 10.53 -9.87
C GLN A 358 -4.74 11.89 -9.24
N ALA A 359 -5.57 12.69 -9.92
CA ALA A 359 -5.95 14.02 -9.48
C ALA A 359 -7.45 14.25 -9.70
N GLU A 360 -8.07 15.01 -8.81
CA GLU A 360 -9.48 15.38 -8.94
C GLU A 360 -9.67 16.47 -9.99
N LEU A 361 -10.65 16.29 -10.87
CA LEU A 361 -11.13 17.30 -11.81
C LEU A 361 -12.66 17.23 -11.85
N ASN A 362 -13.31 18.30 -11.40
CA ASN A 362 -14.79 18.43 -11.42
C ASN A 362 -15.52 17.24 -10.76
N GLY A 363 -15.04 16.78 -9.59
CA GLY A 363 -15.64 15.68 -8.83
C GLY A 363 -15.35 14.28 -9.40
N ARG A 364 -14.51 14.16 -10.44
CA ARG A 364 -14.01 12.90 -10.97
C ARG A 364 -12.54 12.73 -10.64
N ILE A 365 -12.13 11.51 -10.38
CA ILE A 365 -10.72 11.18 -10.34
C ILE A 365 -10.23 10.85 -11.76
N MET A 366 -9.29 11.67 -12.22
CA MET A 366 -8.62 11.51 -13.51
C MET A 366 -7.23 10.91 -13.32
N LEU A 367 -6.77 10.12 -14.29
CA LEU A 367 -5.42 9.58 -14.33
C LEU A 367 -4.59 10.35 -15.35
N TYR A 368 -3.45 10.88 -14.92
CA TYR A 368 -2.42 11.46 -15.76
C TYR A 368 -1.17 10.58 -15.71
N HIS A 369 -0.36 10.62 -16.76
CA HIS A 369 0.99 10.09 -16.72
C HIS A 369 2.02 11.13 -17.14
N LEU A 370 3.23 11.02 -16.56
CA LEU A 370 4.34 11.94 -16.74
C LEU A 370 5.66 11.16 -16.84
N GLY A 371 6.46 11.39 -17.88
CA GLY A 371 7.80 10.84 -17.97
C GLY A 371 8.82 11.70 -17.18
N LEU A 372 9.59 11.10 -16.29
CA LEU A 372 10.54 11.81 -15.42
C LEU A 372 12.01 11.74 -15.89
N ARG A 373 12.29 11.18 -17.08
CA ARG A 373 13.67 11.04 -17.58
C ARG A 373 14.28 12.39 -18.00
N GLY A 374 15.49 12.67 -17.49
CA GLY A 374 16.43 13.68 -18.02
C GLY A 374 16.32 15.11 -17.47
N HIS A 375 15.11 15.67 -17.32
CA HIS A 375 14.93 17.10 -16.99
C HIS A 375 13.71 17.37 -16.08
N TYR A 376 13.60 16.63 -14.97
CA TYR A 376 12.45 16.73 -14.06
C TYR A 376 12.27 18.13 -13.42
N ASP A 377 13.34 18.92 -13.31
CA ASP A 377 13.39 20.29 -12.80
C ASP A 377 12.81 21.32 -13.79
N GLN A 378 12.75 20.97 -15.07
CA GLN A 378 12.23 21.83 -16.14
C GLN A 378 10.84 21.40 -16.62
N LEU A 379 10.29 20.31 -16.07
CA LEU A 379 8.97 19.83 -16.44
C LEU A 379 7.91 20.91 -16.18
N ARG A 380 6.94 20.96 -17.10
CA ARG A 380 5.79 21.85 -17.06
C ARG A 380 4.50 21.05 -17.23
N PRO A 381 3.35 21.53 -16.73
CA PRO A 381 2.10 20.77 -16.77
C PRO A 381 1.68 20.28 -18.16
N GLU A 382 2.12 20.93 -19.24
CA GLU A 382 1.86 20.51 -20.62
C GLU A 382 2.47 19.14 -20.98
N ALA A 383 3.44 18.66 -20.20
CA ALA A 383 4.01 17.33 -20.34
C ALA A 383 3.06 16.22 -19.80
N LEU A 384 2.04 16.58 -19.02
CA LEU A 384 1.05 15.63 -18.52
C LEU A 384 0.19 15.11 -19.66
N ARG A 385 -0.02 13.79 -19.65
CA ARG A 385 -0.91 13.11 -20.60
C ARG A 385 -2.07 12.50 -19.85
N LEU A 386 -3.29 12.90 -20.22
CA LEU A 386 -4.52 12.37 -19.63
C LEU A 386 -4.84 10.97 -20.18
N VAL A 387 -5.20 10.05 -19.29
CA VAL A 387 -5.72 8.72 -19.61
C VAL A 387 -7.21 8.70 -19.22
N ASP A 388 -8.10 8.96 -20.18
CA ASP A 388 -9.55 8.88 -19.97
C ASP A 388 -10.27 8.22 -21.16
N PRO A 389 -10.16 6.90 -21.32
CA PRO A 389 -10.85 6.19 -22.39
C PRO A 389 -12.37 6.04 -22.14
N TRP A 390 -12.86 6.27 -20.92
CA TRP A 390 -14.27 6.09 -20.57
C TRP A 390 -15.10 7.36 -20.70
N CYS A 391 -14.50 8.55 -20.58
CA CYS A 391 -15.20 9.84 -20.56
C CYS A 391 -16.24 10.00 -19.43
N PHE A 392 -16.40 9.01 -18.55
CA PHE A 392 -17.25 9.03 -17.36
C PHE A 392 -16.61 8.22 -16.21
N GLY A 393 -17.13 8.40 -14.99
CA GLY A 393 -16.62 7.71 -13.80
C GLY A 393 -15.25 8.22 -13.34
N SER A 394 -14.64 7.48 -12.42
CA SER A 394 -13.41 7.82 -11.72
C SER A 394 -12.42 6.68 -11.79
N ILE A 395 -11.14 6.98 -11.97
CA ILE A 395 -10.06 6.00 -11.91
C ILE A 395 -9.58 5.90 -10.46
N THR A 396 -9.94 4.83 -9.76
CA THR A 396 -9.61 4.68 -8.34
C THR A 396 -8.21 4.12 -8.11
N HIS A 397 -7.63 3.42 -9.08
CA HIS A 397 -6.28 2.86 -8.99
C HIS A 397 -5.66 2.64 -10.37
N ALA A 398 -4.33 2.76 -10.44
CA ALA A 398 -3.54 2.39 -11.61
C ALA A 398 -2.19 1.79 -11.17
N THR A 399 -1.83 0.65 -11.76
CA THR A 399 -0.58 -0.07 -11.50
C THR A 399 -0.05 -0.69 -12.79
N PRO A 400 1.28 -0.78 -13.01
CA PRO A 400 1.82 -1.48 -14.18
C PRO A 400 1.43 -2.97 -14.18
N VAL A 401 1.14 -3.52 -15.36
CA VAL A 401 0.87 -4.96 -15.53
C VAL A 401 2.12 -5.79 -15.27
N THR A 402 3.27 -5.29 -15.73
CA THR A 402 4.62 -5.76 -15.37
C THR A 402 5.54 -4.56 -15.23
N LEU A 403 6.63 -4.71 -14.47
CA LEU A 403 7.60 -3.62 -14.25
C LEU A 403 8.18 -3.05 -15.56
N ASP A 404 8.28 -3.88 -16.61
CA ASP A 404 8.89 -3.52 -17.89
C ASP A 404 7.87 -3.19 -19.01
N SER A 405 6.57 -3.10 -18.68
CA SER A 405 5.50 -2.89 -19.66
C SER A 405 4.94 -1.47 -19.61
N SER A 406 4.60 -0.90 -20.78
CA SER A 406 3.80 0.33 -20.90
C SER A 406 2.31 0.11 -20.58
N ARG A 407 1.87 -1.16 -20.53
CA ARG A 407 0.51 -1.52 -20.14
C ARG A 407 0.30 -1.38 -18.64
N ILE A 408 -0.80 -0.73 -18.28
CA ILE A 408 -1.26 -0.53 -16.91
C ILE A 408 -2.61 -1.21 -16.70
N LEU A 409 -2.80 -1.73 -15.49
CA LEU A 409 -4.07 -2.22 -14.97
C LEU A 409 -4.75 -1.09 -14.19
N ILE A 410 -5.96 -0.73 -14.63
CA ILE A 410 -6.75 0.38 -14.12
C ILE A 410 -8.00 -0.17 -13.43
N THR A 411 -8.26 0.29 -12.21
CA THR A 411 -9.58 0.16 -11.58
C THR A 411 -10.39 1.41 -11.90
N HIS A 412 -11.52 1.22 -12.57
CA HIS A 412 -12.50 2.24 -12.88
C HIS A 412 -13.76 2.01 -12.07
N SER A 413 -14.36 3.07 -11.53
CA SER A 413 -15.62 3.01 -10.80
C SER A 413 -16.55 4.15 -11.18
N SER A 414 -17.85 3.96 -11.00
CA SER A 414 -18.84 5.02 -11.18
C SER A 414 -19.97 4.87 -10.15
N LEU A 415 -20.86 5.87 -10.08
CA LEU A 415 -22.04 5.80 -9.21
C LEU A 415 -23.09 4.79 -9.67
N VAL A 416 -23.02 4.36 -10.94
CA VAL A 416 -24.05 3.53 -11.59
C VAL A 416 -23.51 2.17 -12.03
N GLU A 417 -22.20 1.95 -11.92
CA GLU A 417 -21.52 0.71 -12.29
C GLU A 417 -20.60 0.23 -11.17
N THR A 418 -20.55 -1.08 -10.99
CA THR A 418 -19.58 -1.71 -10.09
C THR A 418 -18.16 -1.51 -10.60
N PRO A 419 -17.14 -1.46 -9.71
CA PRO A 419 -15.76 -1.33 -10.13
C PRO A 419 -15.36 -2.37 -11.20
N SER A 420 -14.71 -1.89 -12.25
CA SER A 420 -14.20 -2.71 -13.35
C SER A 420 -12.68 -2.59 -13.44
N TRP A 421 -12.04 -3.66 -13.88
CA TRP A 421 -10.61 -3.70 -14.13
C TRP A 421 -10.35 -3.75 -15.62
N ASN A 422 -9.45 -2.88 -16.06
CA ASN A 422 -9.19 -2.67 -17.47
C ASN A 422 -7.69 -2.55 -17.73
N ILE A 423 -7.21 -3.10 -18.84
CA ILE A 423 -5.83 -2.94 -19.27
C ILE A 423 -5.78 -1.90 -20.39
N VAL A 424 -4.89 -0.92 -20.22
CA VAL A 424 -4.61 0.16 -21.19
C VAL A 424 -3.13 0.18 -21.47
N ASP A 425 -2.75 0.36 -22.75
CA ASP A 425 -1.36 0.60 -23.13
C ASP A 425 -1.09 2.11 -23.20
N LEU A 426 -0.17 2.60 -22.37
CA LEU A 426 0.23 4.02 -22.38
C LEU A 426 0.96 4.42 -23.66
N ALA A 427 1.53 3.46 -24.41
CA ALA A 427 2.15 3.72 -25.70
C ALA A 427 1.12 3.82 -26.84
N ALA A 428 -0.07 3.24 -26.67
CA ALA A 428 -1.17 3.25 -27.65
C ALA A 428 -2.53 3.60 -26.99
N PRO A 429 -2.66 4.80 -26.39
CA PRO A 429 -3.80 5.16 -25.55
C PRO A 429 -5.13 5.30 -26.30
N THR A 430 -5.13 5.26 -27.63
CA THR A 430 -6.32 5.34 -28.49
C THR A 430 -7.04 4.01 -28.69
N GLU A 431 -6.44 2.89 -28.28
CA GLU A 431 -7.11 1.59 -28.33
C GLU A 431 -8.18 1.47 -27.25
N PHE A 432 -9.29 0.80 -27.56
CA PHE A 432 -10.33 0.54 -26.55
C PHE A 432 -9.74 -0.29 -25.41
N PRO A 433 -9.98 0.10 -24.14
CA PRO A 433 -9.44 -0.62 -23.00
C PRO A 433 -9.93 -2.07 -23.00
N LYS A 434 -9.01 -3.00 -22.76
CA LYS A 434 -9.37 -4.40 -22.57
C LYS A 434 -10.00 -4.56 -21.18
N MET A 435 -11.32 -4.76 -21.12
CA MET A 435 -12.00 -5.10 -19.88
C MET A 435 -11.59 -6.51 -19.43
N VAL A 436 -10.96 -6.59 -18.25
CA VAL A 436 -10.51 -7.84 -17.64
C VAL A 436 -11.64 -8.43 -16.79
N ALA A 437 -12.23 -7.63 -15.93
CA ALA A 437 -13.31 -8.07 -15.06
C ALA A 437 -14.23 -6.90 -14.71
N ALA A 438 -15.50 -7.21 -14.47
CA ALA A 438 -16.47 -6.35 -13.83
C ALA A 438 -17.26 -7.22 -12.84
N SER A 439 -17.79 -6.67 -11.76
CA SER A 439 -18.73 -7.44 -10.92
C SER A 439 -20.02 -7.64 -11.71
N ARG A 440 -20.35 -8.88 -12.07
CA ARG A 440 -21.61 -9.17 -12.79
C ARG A 440 -22.68 -9.61 -11.80
N ALA A 441 -23.91 -9.16 -12.02
CA ALA A 441 -25.06 -9.57 -11.22
C ALA A 441 -25.27 -11.10 -11.18
N THR A 442 -24.78 -11.83 -12.19
CA THR A 442 -24.82 -13.30 -12.24
C THR A 442 -23.81 -13.99 -11.30
N ASP A 443 -22.86 -13.25 -10.74
CA ASP A 443 -21.93 -13.78 -9.73
C ASP A 443 -22.61 -13.93 -8.35
N LEU A 444 -23.79 -13.29 -8.18
CA LEU A 444 -24.71 -13.55 -7.07
C LEU A 444 -25.46 -14.86 -7.40
N LYS A 445 -25.02 -15.97 -6.82
CA LYS A 445 -25.89 -17.16 -6.70
C LYS A 445 -27.02 -16.81 -5.73
N LEU A 446 -28.10 -16.22 -6.25
CA LEU A 446 -29.37 -16.03 -5.53
C LEU A 446 -30.09 -17.36 -5.30
#